data_AF-A0A3D4MFK0-F1
#
_entry.id   AF-A0A3D4MFK0-F1
#
_cell.length_a   1.000
_cell.length_b   1.000
_cell.length_c   1.000
_cell.angle_alpha   90.00
_cell.angle_beta   90.00
_cell.angle_gamma   90.00
#
_symmetry.space_group_name_H-M   'P 1'
#
loop_
_entity.id
_entity.type
_entity.pdbx_description
1 polymer ?
#
loop_
_entity_poly.entity_id
_entity_poly.type
_entity_poly.pdbx_seq_one_letter_code
_entity_poly.pdbx_strand_id
1 'polypeptide(L)'
;MRLLLSMAMRHLLARKRQSIVSLLGIILGVAFFLSISSLMQGSERDFIRRLVDNAPHITVSDDFRNPRAQPVFAAYPDAMVELRGSRPLTETRGIRGFEQILSLLSKERGIDASPALTGQALVSFAGRDVAVTLNGMVPADITRVTTIAEYMTEGRIED
;
A
#
# COMPACT_ATOMS: atom_id res chain seq x y z
N MET A 1 -20.42 52.97 4.45
CA MET A 1 -20.80 51.55 4.27
C MET A 1 -22.26 51.19 4.60
N ARG A 2 -22.80 51.53 5.79
CA ARG A 2 -24.16 51.06 6.21
C ARG A 2 -25.28 51.44 5.24
N LEU A 3 -25.19 52.61 4.62
CA LEU A 3 -26.14 53.08 3.61
C LEU A 3 -26.20 52.17 2.37
N LEU A 4 -25.03 51.82 1.80
CA LEU A 4 -24.95 50.94 0.62
C LEU A 4 -25.51 49.54 0.88
N LEU A 5 -25.18 48.95 2.05
CA LEU A 5 -25.73 47.65 2.47
C LEU A 5 -27.26 47.71 2.58
N SER A 6 -27.80 48.80 3.15
CA SER A 6 -29.25 48.99 3.30
C SER A 6 -29.98 49.18 1.97
N MET A 7 -29.32 49.76 0.96
CA MET A 7 -29.87 49.85 -0.39
C MET A 7 -29.85 48.50 -1.10
N ALA A 8 -28.73 47.77 -1.04
CA ALA A 8 -28.60 46.44 -1.63
C ALA A 8 -29.63 45.45 -1.06
N MET A 9 -29.80 45.43 0.27
CA MET A 9 -30.78 44.55 0.92
C MET A 9 -32.22 44.88 0.51
N ARG A 10 -32.58 46.17 0.42
CA ARG A 10 -33.89 46.61 -0.08
C ARG A 10 -34.13 46.15 -1.53
N HIS A 11 -33.12 46.22 -2.39
CA HIS A 11 -33.23 45.73 -3.76
C HIS A 11 -33.44 44.21 -3.85
N LEU A 12 -32.73 43.43 -3.03
CA LEU A 12 -32.94 41.98 -2.94
C LEU A 12 -34.34 41.62 -2.39
N LEU A 13 -34.81 42.37 -1.39
CA LEU A 13 -36.13 42.17 -0.77
C LEU A 13 -37.30 42.67 -1.63
N ALA A 14 -37.07 43.63 -2.54
CA ALA A 14 -38.10 44.17 -3.42
C ALA A 14 -38.54 43.17 -4.50
N ARG A 15 -37.64 42.29 -4.98
CA ARG A 15 -37.93 41.28 -6.03
C ARG A 15 -37.73 39.84 -5.54
N LYS A 16 -38.38 39.48 -4.44
CA LYS A 16 -38.21 38.18 -3.74
C LYS A 16 -38.25 36.97 -4.65
N ARG A 17 -39.20 36.88 -5.59
CA ARG A 17 -39.33 35.73 -6.50
C ARG A 17 -38.10 35.55 -7.39
N GLN A 18 -37.59 36.63 -7.98
CA GLN A 18 -36.42 36.60 -8.84
C GLN A 18 -35.16 36.25 -8.04
N SER A 19 -34.98 36.88 -6.87
CA SER A 19 -33.84 36.58 -5.99
C SER A 19 -33.83 35.14 -5.49
N ILE A 20 -34.99 34.56 -5.17
CA ILE A 20 -35.10 33.15 -4.76
C ILE A 20 -34.72 32.21 -5.90
N VAL A 21 -35.21 32.46 -7.12
CA VAL A 21 -34.88 31.61 -8.28
C VAL A 21 -33.38 31.66 -8.58
N SER A 22 -32.77 32.84 -8.57
CA SER A 22 -31.31 32.98 -8.74
C SER A 22 -30.52 32.29 -7.63
N LEU A 23 -30.95 32.44 -6.37
CA LEU A 23 -30.30 31.81 -5.22
C LEU A 23 -30.40 30.28 -5.28
N LEU A 24 -31.56 29.73 -5.67
CA LEU A 24 -31.76 28.29 -5.83
C LEU A 24 -30.83 27.70 -6.89
N GLY A 25 -30.61 28.40 -8.02
CA GLY A 25 -29.64 27.98 -9.02
C GLY A 25 -28.21 27.90 -8.47
N ILE A 26 -27.81 28.90 -7.69
CA ILE A 26 -26.49 28.93 -7.03
C ILE A 26 -26.39 27.81 -6.00
N ILE A 27 -27.41 27.62 -5.15
CA ILE A 27 -27.43 26.56 -4.13
C ILE A 27 -27.32 25.20 -4.79
N LEU A 28 -28.11 24.93 -5.84
CA LEU A 28 -28.10 23.64 -6.52
C LEU A 28 -26.73 23.36 -7.15
N GLY A 29 -26.14 24.35 -7.83
CA GLY A 29 -24.81 24.22 -8.43
C GLY A 29 -23.71 23.99 -7.40
N VAL A 30 -23.70 24.77 -6.32
CA VAL A 30 -22.71 24.64 -5.24
C VAL A 30 -22.89 23.31 -4.48
N ALA A 31 -24.13 22.91 -4.18
CA ALA A 31 -24.41 21.64 -3.49
C ALA A 31 -23.94 20.44 -4.31
N PHE A 32 -24.24 20.43 -5.62
CA PHE A 32 -23.80 19.36 -6.51
C PHE A 32 -22.27 19.31 -6.62
N PHE A 33 -21.64 20.46 -6.79
CA PHE A 33 -20.18 20.56 -6.83
C PHE A 33 -19.52 20.06 -5.54
N LEU A 34 -20.00 20.51 -4.38
CA LEU A 34 -19.49 20.06 -3.08
C LEU A 34 -19.71 18.57 -2.86
N SER A 35 -20.87 18.03 -3.27
CA SER A 35 -21.17 16.61 -3.15
C SER A 35 -20.17 15.77 -3.94
N ILE A 36 -19.96 16.08 -5.22
CA ILE A 36 -18.99 15.36 -6.07
C ILE A 36 -17.57 15.53 -5.52
N SER A 37 -17.18 16.74 -5.14
CA SER A 37 -15.84 17.00 -4.60
C SER A 37 -15.57 16.21 -3.32
N SER A 38 -16.56 16.16 -2.41
CA SER A 38 -16.47 15.40 -1.17
C SER A 38 -16.41 13.89 -1.39
N LEU A 39 -17.18 13.37 -2.35
CA LEU A 39 -17.17 11.96 -2.71
C LEU A 39 -15.82 11.57 -3.31
N MET A 40 -15.31 12.37 -4.26
CA MET A 40 -14.03 12.12 -4.92
C MET A 40 -12.88 12.13 -3.91
N GLN A 41 -12.76 13.19 -3.11
CA GLN A 41 -11.70 13.27 -2.09
C GLN A 41 -11.87 12.22 -0.98
N GLY A 42 -13.12 11.89 -0.62
CA GLY A 42 -13.40 10.83 0.36
C GLY A 42 -12.96 9.46 -0.15
N SER A 43 -13.31 9.14 -1.40
CA SER A 43 -12.92 7.90 -2.07
C SER A 43 -11.40 7.79 -2.24
N GLU A 44 -10.72 8.88 -2.58
CA GLU A 44 -9.26 8.89 -2.68
C GLU A 44 -8.60 8.57 -1.33
N ARG A 45 -9.06 9.23 -0.25
CA ARG A 45 -8.55 8.97 1.10
C ARG A 45 -8.83 7.53 1.57
N ASP A 46 -10.02 7.02 1.28
CA ASP A 46 -10.37 5.63 1.61
C ASP A 46 -9.52 4.64 0.81
N PHE A 47 -9.28 4.92 -0.47
CA PHE A 47 -8.41 4.12 -1.33
C PHE A 47 -6.98 4.07 -0.78
N ILE A 48 -6.39 5.23 -0.43
CA ILE A 48 -5.04 5.30 0.16
C ILE A 48 -4.98 4.46 1.44
N ARG A 49 -5.93 4.65 2.36
CA ARG A 49 -5.96 3.93 3.64
C ARG A 49 -6.09 2.43 3.49
N ARG A 50 -6.93 1.96 2.56
CA ARG A 50 -7.23 0.52 2.41
C ARG A 50 -6.21 -0.23 1.58
N LEU A 51 -5.58 0.43 0.61
CA LEU A 51 -4.72 -0.25 -0.37
C LEU A 51 -3.25 0.14 -0.27
N VAL A 52 -2.94 1.39 0.08
CA VAL A 52 -1.55 1.84 0.20
C VAL A 52 -1.04 1.56 1.60
N ASP A 53 -1.73 2.06 2.62
CA ASP A 53 -1.26 1.98 4.02
C ASP A 53 -1.37 0.56 4.62
N ASN A 54 -2.15 -0.32 3.99
CA ASN A 54 -2.34 -1.70 4.46
C ASN A 54 -1.24 -2.65 3.96
N ALA A 55 -0.48 -2.25 2.93
CA ALA A 55 0.57 -3.07 2.34
C ALA A 55 1.95 -2.48 2.63
N PRO A 56 3.01 -3.31 2.68
CA PRO A 56 4.36 -2.80 2.73
C PRO A 56 4.65 -1.97 1.46
N HIS A 57 5.04 -0.71 1.63
CA HIS A 57 5.36 0.20 0.54
C HIS A 57 6.47 -0.31 -0.37
N ILE A 58 7.42 -1.06 0.19
CA ILE A 58 8.55 -1.67 -0.53
C ILE A 58 8.66 -3.12 -0.08
N THR A 59 8.68 -4.04 -1.05
CA THR A 59 8.97 -5.45 -0.81
C THR A 59 10.29 -5.80 -1.49
N VAL A 60 11.21 -6.39 -0.73
CA VAL A 60 12.49 -6.89 -1.25
C VAL A 60 12.41 -8.41 -1.31
N SER A 61 12.70 -8.98 -2.47
CA SER A 61 12.80 -10.42 -2.68
C SER A 61 14.15 -10.79 -3.32
N ASP A 62 14.56 -12.04 -3.15
CA ASP A 62 15.74 -12.62 -3.81
C ASP A 62 15.27 -13.71 -4.77
N ASP A 63 15.08 -13.35 -6.04
CA ASP A 63 14.46 -14.22 -7.07
C ASP A 63 15.47 -14.82 -8.06
N PHE A 64 16.61 -14.16 -8.30
CA PHE A 64 17.61 -14.59 -9.27
C PHE A 64 19.02 -14.54 -8.71
N ARG A 65 19.67 -15.71 -8.72
CA ARG A 65 21.09 -15.81 -8.42
C ARG A 65 21.85 -16.25 -9.66
N ASN A 66 22.97 -15.57 -9.91
CA ASN A 66 23.91 -16.01 -10.92
C ASN A 66 24.46 -17.39 -10.55
N PRO A 67 24.64 -18.30 -11.51
CA PRO A 67 25.33 -19.54 -11.23
C PRO A 67 26.73 -19.25 -10.70
N ARG A 68 27.22 -20.10 -9.80
CA ARG A 68 28.59 -19.97 -9.27
C ARG A 68 29.59 -19.88 -10.42
N ALA A 69 30.62 -19.05 -10.27
CA ALA A 69 31.69 -18.97 -11.25
C ALA A 69 32.25 -20.38 -11.47
N GLN A 70 32.20 -20.86 -12.71
CA GLN A 70 32.66 -22.20 -13.02
C GLN A 70 34.19 -22.25 -13.04
N PRO A 71 34.81 -23.30 -12.50
CA PRO A 71 36.28 -23.41 -12.43
C PRO A 71 36.98 -23.25 -13.78
N VAL A 72 36.31 -23.59 -14.89
CA VAL A 72 36.86 -23.49 -16.25
C VAL A 72 37.28 -22.06 -16.62
N PHE A 73 36.56 -21.04 -16.14
CA PHE A 73 36.91 -19.64 -16.38
C PHE A 73 38.09 -19.17 -15.50
N ALA A 74 38.32 -19.81 -14.35
CA ALA A 74 39.46 -19.52 -13.48
C ALA A 74 40.73 -20.25 -13.94
N ALA A 75 40.58 -21.47 -14.49
CA ALA A 75 41.68 -22.29 -14.97
C ALA A 75 42.23 -21.83 -16.33
N TYR A 76 41.40 -21.24 -17.19
CA TYR A 76 41.78 -20.78 -18.53
C TYR A 76 41.28 -19.35 -18.81
N PRO A 77 41.93 -18.31 -18.22
CA PRO A 77 41.44 -16.94 -18.31
C PRO A 77 41.44 -16.38 -19.74
N ASP A 78 42.41 -16.78 -20.57
CA ASP A 78 42.57 -16.28 -21.94
C ASP A 78 41.92 -17.17 -23.01
N ALA A 79 41.23 -18.24 -22.60
CA ALA A 79 40.60 -19.18 -23.53
C ALA A 79 39.15 -18.77 -23.84
N MET A 80 38.75 -18.94 -25.10
CA MET A 80 37.36 -18.77 -25.51
C MET A 80 36.56 -20.03 -25.16
N VAL A 81 35.97 -20.05 -23.97
CA VAL A 81 35.18 -21.18 -23.46
C VAL A 81 33.69 -20.85 -23.50
N GLU A 82 32.91 -21.64 -24.25
CA GLU A 82 31.44 -21.56 -24.21
C GLU A 82 30.89 -22.59 -23.21
N LEU A 83 30.28 -22.10 -22.13
CA LEU A 83 29.63 -22.95 -21.14
C LEU A 83 28.11 -22.93 -21.35
N ARG A 84 27.55 -24.09 -21.72
CA ARG A 84 26.10 -24.26 -21.87
C ARG A 84 25.52 -25.02 -20.66
N GLY A 85 24.34 -24.62 -20.21
CA GLY A 85 23.58 -25.37 -19.20
C GLY A 85 23.97 -25.11 -17.74
N SER A 86 24.68 -24.02 -17.44
CA SER A 86 24.91 -23.58 -16.06
C SER A 86 23.60 -23.13 -15.43
N ARG A 87 22.99 -24.01 -14.62
CA ARG A 87 21.79 -23.70 -13.86
C ARG A 87 22.19 -23.29 -12.44
N PRO A 88 21.65 -22.17 -11.92
CA PRO A 88 21.82 -21.87 -10.51
C PRO A 88 21.20 -22.98 -9.65
N LEU A 89 21.83 -23.26 -8.51
CA LEU A 89 21.30 -24.23 -7.54
C LEU A 89 19.97 -23.72 -7.00
N THR A 90 18.98 -24.61 -6.90
CA THR A 90 17.73 -24.32 -6.18
C THR A 90 18.03 -24.31 -4.70
N GLU A 91 18.24 -23.12 -4.14
CA GLU A 91 18.38 -22.92 -2.70
C GLU A 91 17.02 -22.63 -2.04
N THR A 92 16.97 -22.72 -0.71
CA THR A 92 15.80 -22.33 0.08
C THR A 92 15.41 -20.88 -0.24
N ARG A 93 14.13 -20.65 -0.52
CA ARG A 93 13.57 -19.32 -0.77
C ARG A 93 13.87 -18.38 0.40
N GLY A 94 14.22 -17.13 0.09
CA GLY A 94 14.45 -16.08 1.09
C GLY A 94 15.75 -15.32 0.89
N ILE A 95 15.88 -14.20 1.59
CA ILE A 95 17.04 -13.31 1.52
C ILE A 95 18.13 -13.86 2.45
N ARG A 96 19.32 -14.14 1.90
CA ARG A 96 20.49 -14.53 2.71
C ARG A 96 20.93 -13.35 3.59
N GLY A 97 21.16 -13.62 4.87
CA GLY A 97 21.60 -12.60 5.81
C GLY A 97 20.58 -11.48 6.04
N PHE A 98 19.29 -11.81 5.99
CA PHE A 98 18.21 -10.83 6.17
C PHE A 98 18.34 -10.07 7.50
N GLU A 99 18.81 -10.71 8.57
CA GLU A 99 19.04 -10.07 9.87
C GLU A 99 20.05 -8.92 9.78
N GLN A 100 21.15 -9.11 9.03
CA GLN A 100 22.15 -8.04 8.85
C GLN A 100 21.56 -6.88 8.05
N ILE A 101 20.80 -7.18 7.00
CA ILE A 101 20.12 -6.17 6.18
C ILE A 101 19.12 -5.37 7.03
N LEU A 102 18.29 -6.04 7.82
CA LEU A 102 17.35 -5.38 8.74
C LEU A 102 18.08 -4.52 9.78
N SER A 103 19.20 -4.99 10.33
CA SER A 103 20.01 -4.21 11.28
C SER A 103 20.63 -2.95 10.67
N LEU A 104 20.84 -2.93 9.35
CA LEU A 104 21.30 -1.75 8.62
C LEU A 104 20.14 -0.81 8.33
N LEU A 105 19.01 -1.33 7.86
CA LEU A 105 17.81 -0.55 7.54
C LEU A 105 17.22 0.14 8.78
N SER A 106 17.18 -0.53 9.92
CA SER A 106 16.68 0.02 11.19
C SER A 106 17.50 1.20 11.74
N LYS A 107 18.74 1.41 11.26
CA LYS A 107 19.56 2.56 11.65
C LYS A 107 19.21 3.83 10.86
N GLU A 108 18.55 3.68 9.72
CA GLU A 108 18.14 4.79 8.87
C GLU A 108 16.84 5.40 9.41
N ARG A 109 16.74 6.74 9.41
CA ARG A 109 15.55 7.41 9.92
C ARG A 109 14.40 7.30 8.92
N GLY A 110 13.22 6.92 9.41
CA GLY A 110 11.99 6.85 8.62
C GLY A 110 11.83 5.55 7.82
N ILE A 111 12.61 4.51 8.14
CA ILE A 111 12.46 3.17 7.55
C ILE A 111 12.06 2.19 8.66
N ASP A 112 10.83 1.67 8.55
CA ASP A 112 10.39 0.51 9.30
C ASP A 112 10.44 -0.72 8.39
N ALA A 113 11.15 -1.75 8.83
CA ALA A 113 11.33 -2.98 8.06
C ALA A 113 11.05 -4.19 8.97
N SER A 114 10.35 -5.18 8.41
CA SER A 114 10.06 -6.45 9.06
C SER A 114 10.36 -7.58 8.09
N PRO A 115 10.90 -8.72 8.55
CA PRO A 115 10.95 -9.92 7.73
C PRO A 115 9.52 -10.44 7.50
N ALA A 116 9.29 -10.99 6.31
CA ALA A 116 8.03 -11.63 5.94
C ALA A 116 8.32 -12.91 5.13
N LEU A 117 7.48 -13.93 5.32
CA LEU A 117 7.57 -15.20 4.62
C LEU A 117 6.20 -15.55 4.02
N THR A 118 6.11 -15.59 2.70
CA THR A 118 4.87 -15.97 2.02
C THR A 118 4.94 -17.42 1.54
N GLY A 119 3.90 -18.21 1.86
CA GLY A 119 3.74 -19.60 1.46
C GLY A 119 2.31 -19.90 1.05
N GLN A 120 2.08 -21.03 0.38
CA GLN A 120 0.74 -21.53 0.07
C GLN A 120 0.44 -22.73 0.96
N ALA A 121 -0.80 -22.84 1.42
CA ALA A 121 -1.29 -23.96 2.22
C ALA A 121 -2.69 -24.37 1.78
N LEU A 122 -3.08 -25.59 2.13
CA LEU A 122 -4.43 -26.10 1.95
C LEU A 122 -5.06 -26.26 3.33
N VAL A 123 -6.15 -25.54 3.58
CA VAL A 123 -6.93 -25.67 4.82
C VAL A 123 -8.10 -26.58 4.53
N SER A 124 -8.13 -27.73 5.21
CA SER A 124 -9.18 -28.72 5.09
C SER A 124 -10.04 -28.72 6.35
N PHE A 125 -11.34 -28.46 6.20
CA PHE A 125 -12.29 -28.54 7.31
C PHE A 125 -13.65 -29.07 6.85
N ALA A 126 -14.20 -30.02 7.60
CA ALA A 126 -15.52 -30.63 7.34
C ALA A 126 -15.72 -31.12 5.88
N GLY A 127 -14.68 -31.73 5.29
CA GLY A 127 -14.72 -32.25 3.92
C GLY A 127 -14.64 -31.17 2.82
N ARG A 128 -14.30 -29.92 3.18
CA ARG A 128 -14.01 -28.85 2.24
C ARG A 128 -12.54 -28.48 2.31
N ASP A 129 -11.92 -28.37 1.14
CA ASP A 129 -10.53 -27.96 0.99
C ASP A 129 -10.47 -26.56 0.37
N VAL A 130 -9.76 -25.65 1.03
CA VAL A 130 -9.58 -24.26 0.59
C VAL A 130 -8.09 -23.94 0.53
N ALA A 131 -7.62 -23.59 -0.67
CA ALA A 131 -6.25 -23.11 -0.83
C ALA A 131 -6.14 -21.69 -0.27
N VAL A 132 -5.14 -21.47 0.59
CA VAL A 132 -4.87 -20.18 1.23
C VAL A 132 -3.41 -19.80 1.05
N THR A 133 -3.15 -18.49 1.08
CA THR A 133 -1.79 -17.96 1.17
C THR A 133 -1.51 -17.64 2.63
N LEU A 134 -0.44 -18.20 3.17
CA LEU A 134 0.05 -17.90 4.51
C LEU A 134 1.15 -16.84 4.42
N ASN A 135 1.04 -15.81 5.26
CA ASN A 135 2.10 -14.83 5.44
C ASN A 135 2.62 -14.93 6.88
N GLY A 136 3.83 -15.47 7.04
CA GLY A 136 4.57 -15.44 8.29
C GLY A 136 5.18 -14.06 8.50
N MET A 137 4.91 -13.47 9.65
CA MET A 137 5.33 -12.11 10.01
C MET A 137 5.72 -12.08 11.49
N VAL A 138 6.52 -11.08 11.89
CA VAL A 138 6.86 -10.87 13.31
C VAL A 138 5.82 -9.92 13.93
N PRO A 139 5.01 -10.36 14.91
CA PRO A 139 3.94 -9.56 15.49
C PRO A 139 4.37 -8.18 16.02
N ALA A 140 5.53 -8.12 16.67
CA ALA A 140 6.04 -6.89 17.25
C ALA A 140 6.43 -5.83 16.19
N ASP A 141 6.77 -6.26 14.98
CA ASP A 141 7.24 -5.37 13.91
C ASP A 141 6.13 -5.02 12.93
N ILE A 142 5.18 -5.92 12.73
CA ILE A 142 4.18 -5.81 11.67
C ILE A 142 3.22 -4.63 11.89
N THR A 143 2.95 -4.27 13.14
CA THR A 143 2.12 -3.11 13.51
C THR A 143 2.72 -1.78 13.08
N ARG A 144 4.04 -1.72 12.81
CA ARG A 144 4.72 -0.53 12.29
C ARG A 144 4.73 -0.48 10.75
N VAL A 145 4.51 -1.61 10.09
CA VAL A 145 4.66 -1.76 8.63
C VAL A 145 3.30 -1.85 7.91
N THR A 146 2.25 -2.29 8.61
CA THR A 146 0.89 -2.47 8.05
C THR A 146 -0.17 -2.20 9.11
N THR A 147 -1.36 -1.82 8.64
CA THR A 147 -2.55 -1.53 9.44
C THR A 147 -3.42 -2.75 9.72
N ILE A 148 -2.94 -3.98 9.49
CA ILE A 148 -3.72 -5.22 9.68
C ILE A 148 -4.37 -5.33 11.07
N ALA A 149 -3.72 -4.79 12.11
CA ALA A 149 -4.26 -4.74 13.47
C ALA A 149 -5.60 -4.01 13.57
N GLU A 150 -5.82 -2.97 12.76
CA GLU A 150 -7.04 -2.16 12.77
C GLU A 150 -8.24 -2.89 12.14
N TYR A 151 -7.96 -3.92 11.33
CA TYR A 151 -8.97 -4.68 10.61
C TYR A 151 -9.29 -6.04 11.27
N MET A 152 -8.68 -6.36 12.41
CA MET A 152 -9.00 -7.59 13.15
C MET A 152 -10.36 -7.48 13.83
N THR A 153 -11.25 -8.43 13.54
CA THR A 153 -12.57 -8.51 14.17
C THR A 153 -12.55 -9.29 15.49
N GLU A 154 -11.66 -10.28 15.60
CA GLU A 154 -11.50 -11.16 16.76
C GLU A 154 -10.02 -11.46 16.98
N GLY A 155 -9.65 -11.70 18.26
CA GLY A 155 -8.25 -11.93 18.67
C GLY A 155 -7.39 -10.66 18.72
N ARG A 156 -6.09 -10.84 18.95
CA ARG A 156 -5.08 -9.79 18.91
C ARG A 156 -3.80 -10.31 18.27
N ILE A 157 -3.02 -9.42 17.64
CA ILE A 157 -1.71 -9.77 17.06
C ILE A 157 -0.67 -10.16 18.13
N GLU A 158 -0.84 -9.66 19.34
CA GLU A 158 0.09 -9.87 20.46
C GLU A 158 -0.15 -11.18 21.23
N ASP A 159 -1.30 -11.83 21.01
CA ASP A 159 -1.70 -13.09 21.67
C ASP A 159 -1.14 -14.31 20.91
#